data_AF-A0A3G7U554-F1
#
_entry.id   AF-A0A3G7U554-F1
#
_cell.length_a   1.000
_cell.length_b   1.000
_cell.length_c   1.000
_cell.angle_alpha   90.00
_cell.angle_beta   90.00
_cell.angle_gamma   90.00
#
_symmetry.space_group_name_H-M   'P 1'
#
loop_
_entity.id
_entity.type
_entity.pdbx_description
1 polymer ?
#
loop_
_entity_poly.entity_id
_entity_poly.type
_entity_poly.pdbx_seq_one_letter_code
_entity_poly.pdbx_strand_id
1 'polypeptide(L)'
;MTDLNQLSASARSAAMRGGTAGWGQVGGLAEHIRYMELRPKRPGRKPKCNCGCGTPKTHTGFANGVCLTSGCEMSMRRWVKAAGVRRVAP
;
A
#
# COMPACT_ATOMS: atom_id res chain seq x y z
N MET A 1 0.00 21.35 -1.09
CA MET A 1 0.37 20.57 -2.29
C MET A 1 1.46 19.60 -1.88
N THR A 2 1.33 18.30 -2.15
CA THR A 2 2.30 17.28 -1.72
C THR A 2 3.64 17.48 -2.42
N ASP A 3 4.74 17.57 -1.67
CA ASP A 3 6.09 17.60 -2.25
C ASP A 3 6.51 16.18 -2.68
N LEU A 4 6.61 15.98 -4.00
CA LEU A 4 6.95 14.69 -4.61
C LEU A 4 8.39 14.23 -4.27
N ASN A 5 9.29 15.16 -3.95
CA ASN A 5 10.69 14.82 -3.65
C ASN A 5 10.83 14.15 -2.28
N GLN A 6 9.91 14.42 -1.36
CA GLN A 6 9.87 13.81 -0.03
C GLN A 6 9.21 12.43 -0.03
N LEU A 7 8.58 12.02 -1.13
CA LEU A 7 7.95 10.71 -1.26
C LEU A 7 8.99 9.61 -1.55
N SER A 8 8.73 8.42 -1.03
CA SER A 8 9.40 7.20 -1.44
C SER A 8 9.25 6.97 -2.95
N ALA A 9 10.13 6.18 -3.56
CA ALA A 9 10.04 5.90 -5.00
C ALA A 9 8.69 5.26 -5.41
N SER A 10 8.13 4.39 -4.56
CA SER A 10 6.85 3.75 -4.82
C SER A 10 5.68 4.73 -4.67
N ALA A 11 5.68 5.56 -3.62
CA ALA A 11 4.71 6.63 -3.43
C ALA A 11 4.75 7.67 -4.55
N ARG A 12 5.95 8.12 -4.94
CA ARG A 12 6.15 9.07 -6.04
C ARG A 12 5.63 8.51 -7.36
N SER A 13 5.92 7.24 -7.66
CA SER A 13 5.42 6.57 -8.85
C SER A 13 3.88 6.45 -8.85
N ALA A 14 3.27 6.20 -7.69
CA ALA A 14 1.81 6.19 -7.56
C ALA A 14 1.21 7.58 -7.75
N ALA A 15 1.81 8.62 -7.17
CA ALA A 15 1.39 10.01 -7.33
C ALA A 15 1.47 10.48 -8.80
N MET A 16 2.55 10.13 -9.51
CA MET A 16 2.73 10.49 -10.92
C MET A 16 1.71 9.80 -11.85
N ARG A 17 1.21 8.62 -11.48
CA ARG A 17 0.27 7.84 -12.30
C ARG A 17 -1.20 8.05 -11.94
N GLY A 18 -1.49 8.32 -10.66
CA GLY A 18 -2.85 8.46 -10.12
C GLY A 18 -3.21 9.87 -9.64
N GLY A 19 -2.31 10.84 -9.76
CA GLY A 19 -2.48 12.20 -9.26
C GLY A 19 -2.20 12.36 -7.76
N THR A 20 -2.33 13.59 -7.28
CA THR A 20 -2.09 13.99 -5.87
C THR A 20 -3.31 14.61 -5.20
N ALA A 21 -4.48 14.54 -5.83
CA ALA A 21 -5.73 15.03 -5.26
C ALA A 21 -6.06 14.26 -3.97
N GLY A 22 -6.22 14.97 -2.86
CA GLY A 22 -6.51 14.37 -1.55
C GLY A 22 -5.40 13.44 -1.01
N TRP A 23 -4.16 13.59 -1.48
CA TRP A 23 -3.04 12.74 -1.07
C TRP A 23 -2.84 12.77 0.45
N GLY A 24 -2.81 11.59 1.08
CA GLY A 24 -2.69 11.41 2.53
C GLY A 24 -3.99 11.63 3.29
N GLN A 25 -5.09 12.00 2.61
CA GLN A 25 -6.40 12.25 3.22
C GLN A 25 -7.42 11.17 2.83
N VAL A 26 -7.49 10.83 1.54
CA VAL A 26 -8.46 9.86 1.01
C VAL A 26 -7.72 8.78 0.24
N GLY A 27 -7.91 7.51 0.62
CA GLY A 27 -7.28 6.36 -0.02
C GLY A 27 -8.28 5.27 -0.38
N GLY A 28 -7.98 4.51 -1.43
CA GLY A 28 -8.74 3.30 -1.79
C GLY A 28 -9.82 3.46 -2.86
N LEU A 29 -9.96 4.63 -3.48
CA LEU A 29 -10.78 4.82 -4.68
C LEU A 29 -10.22 4.05 -5.88
N ALA A 30 -11.05 3.84 -6.90
CA ALA A 30 -10.70 3.01 -8.05
C ALA A 30 -9.51 3.59 -8.86
N GLU A 31 -9.44 4.91 -8.94
CA GLU A 31 -8.35 5.66 -9.60
C GLU A 31 -7.04 5.68 -8.80
N HIS A 32 -7.07 5.36 -7.51
CA HIS A 32 -5.88 5.43 -6.66
C HIS A 32 -4.96 4.23 -6.90
N ILE A 33 -3.77 4.52 -7.41
CA ILE A 33 -2.72 3.51 -7.61
C ILE A 33 -2.29 2.95 -6.26
N ARG A 34 -2.47 1.63 -6.10
CA ARG A 34 -1.96 0.89 -4.94
C ARG A 34 -0.46 0.70 -5.05
N TYR A 35 0.22 0.86 -3.93
CA TYR A 35 1.65 0.59 -3.80
C TYR A 35 1.95 -0.01 -2.43
N MET A 36 3.17 -0.51 -2.26
CA MET A 36 3.62 -1.06 -0.99
C MET A 36 4.92 -0.40 -0.55
N GLU A 37 5.14 -0.37 0.76
CA GLU A 37 6.37 0.11 1.38
C GLU A 37 6.80 -0.82 2.51
N LEU A 38 8.06 -0.70 2.93
CA LEU A 38 8.55 -1.36 4.12
C LEU A 38 7.83 -0.79 5.34
N ARG A 39 7.36 -1.68 6.20
CA ARG A 39 6.74 -1.29 7.45
C ARG A 39 7.81 -0.72 8.39
N PRO A 40 7.62 0.48 8.96
CA PRO A 40 8.55 1.05 9.93
C PRO A 40 8.81 0.09 11.10
N LYS A 41 10.07 0.04 11.55
CA LYS A 41 10.43 -0.74 12.75
C LYS A 41 9.79 -0.04 13.96
N ARG A 42 8.92 -0.76 14.67
CA ARG A 42 8.35 -0.33 15.95
C ARG A 42 8.91 -1.23 17.06
N PRO A 43 9.20 -0.70 18.26
CA PRO A 43 9.54 -1.53 19.40
C PRO A 43 8.44 -2.57 19.71
N GLY A 44 8.84 -3.73 20.19
CA GLY A 44 7.95 -4.85 20.53
C GLY A 44 7.79 -5.90 19.42
N ARG A 45 6.92 -6.88 19.68
CA ARG A 45 6.70 -8.01 18.79
C ARG A 45 5.94 -7.59 17.54
N LYS A 46 6.51 -7.85 16.36
CA LYS A 46 5.79 -7.66 15.09
C LYS A 46 4.62 -8.65 15.01
N PRO A 47 3.38 -8.18 14.72
CA PRO A 47 2.25 -9.08 14.51
C PRO A 47 2.50 -10.01 13.31
N LYS A 48 1.96 -11.22 13.39
CA LYS A 48 2.01 -12.19 12.29
C LYS A 48 1.15 -11.71 11.10
N CYS A 49 1.51 -12.15 9.91
CA CYS A 49 0.74 -11.89 8.71
C CYS A 49 -0.59 -12.65 8.73
N ASN A 50 -1.63 -12.01 8.22
CA ASN A 50 -2.96 -12.59 8.03
C ASN A 50 -3.07 -13.56 6.82
N CYS A 51 -2.05 -13.68 5.97
CA CYS A 51 -2.11 -14.53 4.79
C CYS A 51 -1.80 -16.01 5.07
N GLY A 52 -1.63 -16.39 6.34
CA GLY A 52 -1.35 -17.77 6.76
C GLY A 52 0.13 -18.19 6.73
N CYS A 53 1.05 -17.34 6.24
CA CYS A 53 2.48 -17.71 6.16
C CYS A 53 3.21 -17.78 7.50
N GLY A 54 2.57 -17.38 8.61
CA GLY A 54 3.17 -17.39 9.95
C GLY A 54 4.28 -16.35 10.19
N THR A 55 4.79 -15.70 9.14
CA THR A 55 5.85 -14.69 9.24
C THR A 55 5.33 -13.34 9.73
N PRO A 56 6.19 -12.49 10.32
CA PRO A 56 5.80 -11.15 10.72
C PRO A 56 5.38 -10.26 9.55
N LYS A 57 4.50 -9.29 9.80
CA LYS A 57 4.16 -8.24 8.82
C LYS A 57 5.37 -7.34 8.58
N THR A 58 5.90 -7.36 7.36
CA THR A 58 7.09 -6.61 6.93
C THR A 58 6.76 -5.41 6.04
N HIS A 59 5.57 -5.38 5.45
CA HIS A 59 5.17 -4.36 4.49
C HIS A 59 3.80 -3.77 4.83
N THR A 60 3.58 -2.55 4.35
CA THR A 60 2.31 -1.81 4.40
C THR A 60 1.84 -1.53 2.98
N GLY A 61 0.54 -1.62 2.77
CA GLY A 61 -0.13 -1.32 1.51
C GLY A 61 -0.78 0.06 1.58
N PHE A 62 -0.44 0.91 0.64
CA PHE A 62 -0.91 2.28 0.55
C PHE A 62 -1.68 2.52 -0.76
N ALA A 63 -2.55 3.52 -0.73
CA ALA A 63 -3.14 4.12 -1.92
C ALA A 63 -3.32 5.63 -1.65
N ASN A 64 -2.89 6.47 -2.58
CA ASN A 64 -2.96 7.94 -2.46
C ASN A 64 -2.42 8.47 -1.11
N GLY A 65 -1.26 7.99 -0.65
CA GLY A 65 -0.66 8.39 0.62
C GLY A 65 -1.28 7.80 1.89
N VAL A 66 -2.40 7.06 1.79
CA VAL A 66 -3.11 6.49 2.95
C VAL A 66 -2.80 5.01 3.11
N CYS A 67 -2.44 4.59 4.32
CA CYS A 67 -2.20 3.19 4.66
C CYS A 67 -3.54 2.45 4.80
N LEU A 68 -3.77 1.43 3.97
CA LEU A 68 -5.02 0.66 3.96
C LEU A 68 -4.86 -0.74 4.54
N THR A 69 -3.65 -1.31 4.46
CA THR A 69 -3.41 -2.70 4.88
C THR A 69 -1.95 -2.95 5.24
N SER A 70 -1.67 -4.11 5.83
CA SER A 70 -0.30 -4.55 6.15
C SER A 70 -0.20 -6.07 6.11
N GLY A 71 0.95 -6.57 5.67
CA GLY A 71 1.20 -8.01 5.51
C GLY A 71 2.67 -8.35 5.28
N CYS A 72 2.94 -9.61 4.95
CA CYS A 72 4.22 -10.03 4.40
C CYS A 72 4.37 -9.47 2.97
N GLU A 73 5.58 -9.51 2.42
CA GLU A 73 5.86 -8.99 1.09
C GLU A 73 4.93 -9.57 0.02
N MET A 74 4.78 -10.90 -0.01
CA MET A 74 3.93 -11.57 -1.00
C MET A 74 2.45 -11.21 -0.87
N SER A 75 1.95 -11.05 0.35
CA SER A 75 0.56 -10.61 0.57
C SER A 75 0.32 -9.19 0.03
N MET A 76 1.26 -8.27 0.26
CA MET A 76 1.17 -6.90 -0.24
C MET A 76 1.33 -6.83 -1.77
N ARG A 77 2.25 -7.60 -2.35
CA ARG A 77 2.38 -7.73 -3.82
C ARG A 77 1.08 -8.21 -4.46
N ARG A 78 0.41 -9.22 -3.88
CA ARG A 78 -0.90 -9.69 -4.35
C ARG A 78 -1.97 -8.61 -4.23
N TRP A 79 -2.01 -7.87 -3.13
CA TRP A 79 -2.98 -6.79 -2.93
C TRP A 79 -2.81 -5.62 -3.92
N VAL A 80 -1.55 -5.24 -4.21
CA VAL A 80 -1.21 -4.25 -5.25
C VAL A 80 -1.66 -4.73 -6.62
N LYS A 81 -1.35 -5.99 -6.99
CA LYS A 81 -1.76 -6.56 -8.28
C LYS A 81 -3.27 -6.71 -8.41
N ALA A 82 -3.95 -7.11 -7.34
CA ALA A 82 -5.40 -7.29 -7.32
C ALA A 82 -6.18 -5.98 -7.51
N ALA A 83 -5.57 -4.80 -7.37
CA ALA A 83 -6.21 -3.54 -7.74
C ALA A 83 -6.53 -3.47 -9.24
N GLY A 84 -5.70 -4.08 -10.09
CA GLY A 84 -5.90 -4.13 -11.54
C GLY A 84 -6.80 -5.27 -12.01
N VAL A 85 -7.14 -6.21 -11.13
CA VAL A 85 -8.01 -7.34 -11.45
C VAL A 85 -9.40 -7.04 -10.89
N ARG A 86 -10.29 -6.55 -11.75
CA ARG A 86 -11.72 -6.44 -11.43
C ARG A 86 -12.22 -7.85 -11.10
N ARG A 87 -12.62 -8.10 -9.85
CA ARG A 87 -13.33 -9.34 -9.52
C ARG A 87 -14.66 -9.27 -10.26
N VAL A 88 -14.84 -10.09 -11.29
CA VAL A 88 -16.17 -10.43 -11.77
C VAL A 88 -16.79 -11.24 -10.63
N ALA A 89 -17.81 -10.67 -9.97
CA ALA A 89 -18.64 -11.45 -9.05
C ALA A 89 -19.35 -12.55 -9.87
N PRO A 90 -19.57 -13.76 -9.31
CA PRO A 90 -20.42 -14.76 -9.96
C PRO A 90 -21.85 -14.24 -10.16
#